data_AF-A0A8X6M4Q2-F1
#
_entry.id   AF-A0A8X6M4Q2-F1
#
_cell.length_a   1.000
_cell.length_b   1.000
_cell.length_c   1.000
_cell.angle_alpha   90.00
_cell.angle_beta   90.00
_cell.angle_gamma   90.00
#
_symmetry.space_group_name_H-M   'P 1'
#
loop_
_entity.id
_entity.type
_entity.pdbx_description
1 polymer ?
#
loop_
_entity_poly.entity_id
_entity_poly.type
_entity_poly.pdbx_seq_one_letter_code
_entity_poly.pdbx_strand_id
1 'polypeptide(L)'
;MEVAEDSNYTANNGQSIHNYDAKFIIFYYQAIRKLIDIEDRINASYLSRYFNIFEKYLNHFCRKKRSANFKENVDDDDISTMVNLLKDSLYYRVAYVYKCSAFLSSAVAFHFENSLKMVPDCLQRLLKKKSLKICSLGGGPASDIVAIVTILESLAEKEGILLDIRVTVIDFDMRWKNTCYTVLSCLEQFKKATWKINFIKEDLTNTKSYTSKTTAAIQEADIVSMVMFLSELRPLKSILEKTVEHISVTLQNQAMLFILDSPWMNSVQSCGGFSGEIYDLQLIYEELCDCHTIDINAVRTFFKQYQKNLGIFKSNFSWNIFARVWLKDSSRSVNSSQNELKRRFQIKMEKYNPKQEILSTGSFRNWENTFSRQKREDDGWNPKGIKNFVQQYNEERSEFLVKLIKETKLLNTAREELIRESQLLKDTESFNPNEINEEAWMKYFEQKKEVSLLKQEIYRFSKILSLKIKNEYFVG
;
A
#
# COMPACT_ATOMS: atom_id res chain seq x y z
N MET A 1 38.32 -41.62 4.11
CA MET A 1 37.01 -41.68 4.77
C MET A 1 36.28 -40.40 4.39
N GLU A 2 35.76 -40.38 3.17
CA GLU A 2 35.04 -39.25 2.58
C GLU A 2 33.55 -39.47 2.88
N VAL A 3 32.95 -38.54 3.60
CA VAL A 3 31.51 -38.52 3.82
C VAL A 3 30.93 -37.69 2.67
N ALA A 4 30.32 -38.39 1.72
CA ALA A 4 29.43 -37.80 0.73
C ALA A 4 28.12 -37.42 1.43
N GLU A 5 27.82 -36.12 1.50
CA GLU A 5 26.48 -35.63 1.83
C GLU A 5 25.72 -35.38 0.53
N ASP A 6 24.82 -36.31 0.22
CA ASP A 6 23.73 -36.14 -0.72
C ASP A 6 22.79 -35.03 -0.21
N SER A 7 22.88 -33.83 -0.79
CA SER A 7 21.87 -32.79 -0.64
C SER A 7 21.06 -32.63 -1.93
N ASN A 8 20.23 -33.62 -2.25
CA ASN A 8 19.11 -33.43 -3.18
C ASN A 8 17.98 -32.66 -2.48
N TYR A 9 18.20 -31.36 -2.29
CA TYR A 9 17.13 -30.41 -2.01
C TYR A 9 16.62 -29.88 -3.35
N THR A 10 15.46 -30.36 -3.77
CA THR A 10 14.74 -29.81 -4.92
C THR A 10 14.39 -28.35 -4.64
N ALA A 11 15.19 -27.46 -5.23
CA ALA A 11 14.91 -26.04 -5.29
C ALA A 11 13.60 -25.81 -6.05
N ASN A 12 12.50 -25.66 -5.32
CA ASN A 12 11.41 -24.84 -5.82
C ASN A 12 11.98 -23.43 -6.00
N ASN A 13 12.18 -23.02 -7.25
CA ASN A 13 12.63 -21.70 -7.69
C ASN A 13 11.63 -20.60 -7.31
N GLY A 14 11.37 -20.42 -6.01
CA GLY A 14 10.79 -19.22 -5.45
C GLY A 14 11.81 -18.11 -5.58
N GLN A 15 11.93 -17.53 -6.78
CA GLN A 15 12.64 -16.28 -6.99
C GLN A 15 12.13 -15.30 -5.93
N SER A 16 13.03 -14.94 -5.02
CA SER A 16 12.79 -13.95 -3.99
C SER A 16 12.07 -12.77 -4.61
N ILE A 17 10.84 -12.50 -4.15
CA ILE A 17 10.17 -11.23 -4.41
C ILE A 17 11.19 -10.14 -4.10
N HIS A 18 11.46 -9.27 -5.07
CA HIS A 18 12.41 -8.18 -4.87
C HIS A 18 11.88 -7.31 -3.73
N ASN A 19 12.49 -7.42 -2.57
CA ASN A 19 12.07 -6.66 -1.42
C ASN A 19 12.64 -5.24 -1.54
N TYR A 20 11.84 -4.34 -2.12
CA TYR A 20 12.21 -2.95 -2.34
C TYR A 20 12.14 -2.08 -1.06
N ASP A 21 11.66 -2.62 0.06
CA ASP A 21 11.32 -1.83 1.25
C ASP A 21 12.51 -1.07 1.81
N ALA A 22 13.67 -1.73 1.95
CA ALA A 22 14.87 -1.10 2.44
C ALA A 22 15.36 0.00 1.48
N LYS A 23 15.22 -0.22 0.16
CA LYS A 23 15.55 0.76 -0.87
C LYS A 23 14.65 1.99 -0.77
N PHE A 24 13.33 1.80 -0.61
CA PHE A 24 12.39 2.91 -0.45
C PHE A 24 12.63 3.70 0.85
N ILE A 25 12.94 3.04 1.96
CA ILE A 25 13.26 3.71 3.22
C ILE A 25 14.49 4.61 3.07
N ILE A 26 15.56 4.11 2.44
CA ILE A 26 16.78 4.90 2.19
C ILE A 26 16.49 6.05 1.21
N PHE A 27 15.71 5.77 0.16
CA PHE A 27 15.32 6.76 -0.83
C PHE A 27 14.57 7.94 -0.20
N TYR A 28 13.53 7.67 0.60
CA TYR A 28 12.76 8.74 1.23
C TYR A 28 13.51 9.45 2.34
N TYR A 29 14.46 8.78 2.99
CA TYR A 29 15.37 9.46 3.91
C TYR A 29 16.21 10.51 3.16
N GLN A 30 16.75 10.18 1.99
CA GLN A 30 17.47 11.13 1.15
C GLN A 30 16.57 12.26 0.64
N ALA A 31 15.33 11.94 0.23
CA ALA A 31 14.37 12.95 -0.20
C ALA A 31 14.06 13.95 0.93
N ILE A 32 13.82 13.45 2.15
CA ILE A 32 13.61 14.30 3.33
C ILE A 32 14.85 15.16 3.60
N ARG A 33 16.07 14.61 3.51
CA ARG A 33 17.31 15.40 3.66
C ARG A 33 17.36 16.57 2.69
N LYS A 34 16.97 16.37 1.44
CA LYS A 34 16.91 17.45 0.45
C LYS A 34 15.79 18.46 0.71
N LEU A 35 14.66 18.02 1.25
CA LEU A 35 13.50 18.90 1.48
C LEU A 35 13.74 19.93 2.58
N ILE A 36 14.44 19.56 3.66
CA ILE A 36 14.58 20.40 4.85
C ILE A 36 16.04 20.74 5.17
N ASP A 37 16.98 20.35 4.32
CA ASP A 37 18.42 20.49 4.57
C ASP A 37 18.80 20.05 6.00
N ILE A 38 18.68 18.75 6.29
CA ILE A 38 18.82 18.19 7.65
C ILE A 38 20.18 18.55 8.30
N GLU A 39 21.20 18.90 7.52
CA GLU A 39 22.50 19.30 8.04
C GLU A 39 22.43 20.62 8.84
N ASP A 40 21.41 21.43 8.59
CA ASP A 40 21.03 22.54 9.44
C ASP A 40 20.29 22.04 10.70
N ARG A 41 20.98 22.12 11.84
CA ARG A 41 20.44 21.74 13.16
C ARG A 41 19.14 22.45 13.51
N ILE A 42 18.92 23.67 13.01
CA ILE A 42 17.71 24.45 13.24
C ILE A 42 16.51 23.74 12.59
N ASN A 43 16.66 23.26 11.36
CA ASN A 43 15.60 22.56 10.63
C ASN A 43 15.23 21.23 11.28
N ALA A 44 16.20 20.49 11.80
CA ALA A 44 15.95 19.25 12.55
C ALA A 44 15.14 19.51 13.84
N SER A 45 15.47 20.57 14.59
CA SER A 45 14.74 20.97 15.79
C SER A 45 13.29 21.36 15.48
N TYR A 46 13.08 22.19 14.45
CA TYR A 46 11.73 22.55 14.01
C TYR A 46 10.94 21.32 13.59
N LEU A 47 11.54 20.44 12.78
CA LEU A 47 10.87 19.23 12.33
C LEU A 47 10.37 18.38 13.52
N SER A 48 11.19 18.21 14.56
CA SER A 48 10.79 17.49 15.78
C SER A 48 9.61 18.14 16.48
N ARG A 49 9.64 19.47 16.66
CA ARG A 49 8.52 20.23 17.22
C ARG A 49 7.25 20.05 16.39
N TYR A 50 7.34 20.15 15.07
CA TYR A 50 6.21 19.95 14.17
C TYR A 50 5.69 18.51 14.23
N PHE A 51 6.55 17.49 14.31
CA PHE A 51 6.11 16.11 14.46
C PHE A 51 5.33 15.89 15.76
N ASN A 52 5.74 16.50 16.87
CA ASN A 52 5.00 16.40 18.13
C ASN A 52 3.62 17.05 18.02
N ILE A 53 3.53 18.22 17.38
CA ILE A 53 2.25 18.86 17.06
C ILE A 53 1.43 17.95 16.15
N PHE A 54 2.03 17.43 15.08
CA PHE A 54 1.38 16.49 14.18
C PHE A 54 0.86 15.29 14.92
N GLU A 55 1.62 14.60 15.76
CA GLU A 55 1.15 13.43 16.49
C GLU A 55 -0.05 13.76 17.39
N LYS A 56 -0.05 14.93 18.04
CA LYS A 56 -1.20 15.40 18.85
C LYS A 56 -2.46 15.55 18.00
N TYR A 57 -2.35 16.10 16.80
CA TYR A 57 -3.50 16.40 15.93
C TYR A 57 -3.74 15.36 14.82
N LEU A 58 -2.84 14.39 14.60
CA LEU A 58 -2.84 13.46 13.45
C LEU A 58 -4.11 12.63 13.39
N ASN A 59 -4.56 12.19 14.57
CA ASN A 59 -5.81 11.45 14.70
C ASN A 59 -6.99 12.31 14.22
N HIS A 60 -6.96 13.63 14.41
CA HIS A 60 -7.98 14.55 13.86
C HIS A 60 -7.79 14.76 12.34
N PHE A 61 -6.55 14.87 11.84
CA PHE A 61 -6.27 14.99 10.41
C PHE A 61 -6.75 13.79 9.58
N CYS A 62 -6.46 12.57 10.04
CA CYS A 62 -6.79 11.33 9.31
C CYS A 62 -8.21 10.83 9.59
N ARG A 63 -8.84 11.28 10.69
CA ARG A 63 -10.19 10.89 11.12
C ARG A 63 -11.14 12.09 11.23
N LYS A 64 -11.25 12.93 10.19
CA LYS A 64 -12.42 13.81 10.09
C LYS A 64 -13.69 12.93 10.20
N LYS A 65 -14.37 13.08 11.34
CA LYS A 65 -15.63 12.43 11.79
C LYS A 65 -15.65 10.90 11.78
N ARG A 66 -15.14 10.27 12.83
CA ARG A 66 -15.41 8.84 13.13
C ARG A 66 -16.42 8.59 14.25
N SER A 67 -17.09 9.61 14.77
CA SER A 67 -18.14 9.39 15.75
C SER A 67 -19.05 10.61 15.84
N ALA A 68 -20.33 10.44 15.57
CA ALA A 68 -21.37 11.40 15.94
C ALA A 68 -21.51 11.55 17.47
N ASN A 69 -20.76 10.75 18.26
CA ASN A 69 -20.87 10.68 19.72
C ASN A 69 -19.67 11.27 20.47
N PHE A 70 -18.68 11.86 19.78
CA PHE A 70 -17.58 12.56 20.46
C PHE A 70 -17.97 14.03 20.65
N LYS A 71 -18.78 14.29 21.70
CA LYS A 71 -19.04 15.64 22.22
C LYS A 71 -17.88 16.05 23.14
N GLU A 72 -16.70 16.31 22.58
CA GLU A 72 -15.68 17.06 23.34
C GLU A 72 -15.80 18.53 22.95
N ASN A 73 -15.94 19.39 23.96
CA ASN A 73 -16.10 20.85 23.87
C ASN A 73 -14.81 21.56 23.42
N VAL A 74 -14.07 20.99 22.47
CA VAL A 74 -12.97 21.71 21.83
C VAL A 74 -13.58 22.49 20.67
N ASP A 75 -13.36 23.80 20.63
CA ASP A 75 -13.80 24.65 19.53
C ASP A 75 -13.30 24.05 18.21
N ASP A 76 -14.23 23.49 17.43
CA ASP A 76 -13.95 22.83 16.15
C ASP A 76 -13.23 23.79 15.18
N ASP A 77 -13.45 25.10 15.36
CA ASP A 77 -12.84 26.18 14.57
C ASP A 77 -11.34 26.34 14.85
N ASP A 78 -10.90 26.21 16.10
CA ASP A 78 -9.48 26.30 16.47
C ASP A 78 -8.68 25.11 15.94
N ILE A 79 -9.25 23.90 16.06
CA ILE A 79 -8.64 22.69 15.49
C ILE A 79 -8.57 22.82 13.97
N SER A 80 -9.66 23.24 13.32
CA SER A 80 -9.70 23.42 11.87
C SER A 80 -8.64 24.43 11.40
N THR A 81 -8.50 25.55 12.11
CA THR A 81 -7.51 26.59 11.82
C THR A 81 -6.08 26.07 11.96
N MET A 82 -5.75 25.41 13.08
CA MET A 82 -4.46 24.75 13.29
C MET A 82 -4.15 23.70 12.21
N VAL A 83 -5.15 22.91 11.84
CA VAL A 83 -5.05 21.88 10.80
C VAL A 83 -4.68 22.52 9.45
N ASN A 84 -5.35 23.61 9.09
CA ASN A 84 -5.08 24.32 7.84
C ASN A 84 -3.69 24.96 7.86
N LEU A 85 -3.32 25.67 8.93
CA LEU A 85 -1.99 26.25 9.09
C LEU A 85 -0.87 25.20 8.95
N LEU A 86 -1.08 24.02 9.52
CA LEU A 86 -0.15 22.92 9.39
C LEU A 86 -0.07 22.42 7.95
N LYS A 87 -1.19 22.17 7.27
CA LYS A 87 -1.23 21.73 5.86
C LYS A 87 -0.48 22.69 4.93
N ASP A 88 -0.51 23.97 5.24
CA ASP A 88 0.18 25.01 4.47
C ASP A 88 1.70 24.89 4.59
N SER A 89 2.20 24.38 5.73
CA SER A 89 3.64 24.29 6.04
C SER A 89 4.38 23.19 5.24
N LEU A 90 5.67 23.43 4.96
CA LEU A 90 6.57 22.40 4.41
C LEU A 90 6.70 21.19 5.34
N TYR A 91 6.68 21.43 6.66
CA TYR A 91 6.79 20.38 7.67
C TYR A 91 5.65 19.36 7.61
N TYR A 92 4.43 19.76 7.22
CA TYR A 92 3.35 18.80 6.95
C TYR A 92 3.71 17.83 5.83
N ARG A 93 4.17 18.36 4.71
CA ARG A 93 4.55 17.55 3.54
C ARG A 93 5.72 16.65 3.86
N VAL A 94 6.71 17.13 4.62
CA VAL A 94 7.84 16.33 5.11
C VAL A 94 7.38 15.22 6.07
N ALA A 95 6.48 15.55 6.99
CA ALA A 95 5.90 14.57 7.91
C ALA A 95 5.10 13.50 7.17
N TYR A 96 4.37 13.87 6.12
CA TYR A 96 3.68 12.92 5.26
C TYR A 96 4.67 12.01 4.54
N VAL A 97 5.74 12.56 3.93
CA VAL A 97 6.79 11.77 3.27
C VAL A 97 7.43 10.77 4.25
N TYR A 98 7.75 11.23 5.46
CA TYR A 98 8.31 10.39 6.53
C TYR A 98 7.37 9.25 6.95
N LYS A 99 6.08 9.54 7.12
CA LYS A 99 5.12 8.58 7.68
C LYS A 99 4.56 7.60 6.66
N CYS A 100 4.39 8.05 5.42
CA CYS A 100 3.56 7.34 4.44
C CYS A 100 4.34 6.89 3.21
N SER A 101 5.29 7.69 2.69
CA SER A 101 5.79 7.46 1.33
C SER A 101 6.55 6.14 1.15
N ALA A 102 7.39 5.74 2.10
CA ALA A 102 8.10 4.45 2.01
C ALA A 102 7.13 3.26 2.03
N PHE A 103 6.10 3.34 2.88
CA PHE A 103 5.05 2.34 2.96
C PHE A 103 4.22 2.28 1.67
N LEU A 104 3.77 3.43 1.17
CA LEU A 104 2.95 3.51 -0.04
C LEU A 104 3.74 3.02 -1.26
N SER A 105 5.01 3.40 -1.41
CA SER A 105 5.84 2.87 -2.49
C SER A 105 6.04 1.36 -2.40
N SER A 106 6.25 0.82 -1.20
CA SER A 106 6.34 -0.63 -0.98
C SER A 106 5.06 -1.34 -1.39
N ALA A 107 3.90 -0.83 -0.98
CA ALA A 107 2.60 -1.39 -1.31
C ALA A 107 2.32 -1.32 -2.82
N VAL A 108 2.56 -0.15 -3.44
CA VAL A 108 2.45 0.01 -4.89
C VAL A 108 3.36 -0.96 -5.59
N ALA A 109 4.61 -1.12 -5.13
CA ALA A 109 5.55 -2.01 -5.78
C ALA A 109 5.11 -3.47 -5.76
N PHE A 110 4.66 -3.95 -4.60
CA PHE A 110 4.15 -5.29 -4.44
C PHE A 110 2.96 -5.57 -5.36
N HIS A 111 1.94 -4.71 -5.32
CA HIS A 111 0.72 -4.92 -6.11
C HIS A 111 0.93 -4.71 -7.60
N PHE A 112 1.72 -3.71 -7.99
CA PHE A 112 2.03 -3.43 -9.39
C PHE A 112 2.84 -4.56 -10.02
N GLU A 113 3.90 -5.05 -9.36
CA GLU A 113 4.70 -6.17 -9.86
C GLU A 113 3.84 -7.45 -9.99
N ASN A 114 2.98 -7.72 -9.00
CA ASN A 114 2.04 -8.84 -9.08
C ASN A 114 1.06 -8.70 -10.24
N SER A 115 0.58 -7.49 -10.53
CA SER A 115 -0.30 -7.25 -11.68
C SER A 115 0.40 -7.51 -13.02
N LEU A 116 1.67 -7.14 -13.15
CA LEU A 116 2.47 -7.39 -14.35
C LEU A 116 2.72 -8.90 -14.57
N LYS A 117 2.90 -9.66 -13.49
CA LYS A 117 3.02 -11.14 -13.54
C LYS A 117 1.74 -11.82 -14.04
N MET A 118 0.57 -11.23 -13.77
CA MET A 118 -0.72 -11.77 -14.23
C MET A 118 -0.93 -11.58 -15.74
N VAL A 119 -0.28 -10.57 -16.34
CA VAL A 119 -0.39 -10.28 -17.78
C VAL A 119 0.99 -9.96 -18.36
N PRO A 120 1.85 -10.97 -18.59
CA PRO A 120 3.22 -10.77 -19.06
C PRO A 120 3.32 -9.97 -20.37
N ASP A 121 2.35 -10.14 -21.28
CA ASP A 121 2.29 -9.39 -22.54
C ASP A 121 2.19 -7.88 -22.32
N CYS A 122 1.52 -7.45 -21.24
CA CYS A 122 1.43 -6.05 -20.86
C CYS A 122 2.82 -5.49 -20.50
N LEU A 123 3.58 -6.22 -19.69
CA LEU A 123 4.96 -5.85 -19.36
C LEU A 123 5.83 -5.76 -20.62
N GLN A 124 5.81 -6.79 -21.46
CA GLN A 124 6.60 -6.79 -22.70
C GLN A 124 6.26 -5.59 -23.59
N ARG A 125 4.98 -5.23 -23.69
CA ARG A 125 4.54 -4.06 -24.45
C ARG A 125 5.08 -2.75 -23.86
N LEU A 126 4.98 -2.58 -22.54
CA LEU A 126 5.51 -1.40 -21.85
C LEU A 126 7.01 -1.25 -22.12
N LEU A 127 7.78 -2.33 -21.99
CA LEU A 127 9.23 -2.32 -22.25
C LEU A 127 9.56 -2.02 -23.73
N LYS A 128 8.77 -2.55 -24.68
CA LYS A 128 8.95 -2.31 -26.12
C LYS A 128 8.72 -0.86 -26.53
N LYS A 129 7.87 -0.10 -25.83
CA LYS A 129 7.61 1.32 -26.16
C LYS A 129 8.85 2.20 -26.03
N LYS A 130 9.81 1.85 -25.17
CA LYS A 130 11.02 2.61 -24.79
C LYS A 130 10.74 3.97 -24.15
N SER A 131 9.78 4.75 -24.63
CA SER A 131 9.27 5.96 -24.00
C SER A 131 7.96 5.66 -23.29
N LEU A 132 7.89 5.90 -21.99
CA LEU A 132 6.70 5.65 -21.16
C LEU A 132 6.21 6.95 -20.52
N LYS A 133 4.90 7.13 -20.48
CA LYS A 133 4.22 8.23 -19.81
C LYS A 133 3.43 7.70 -18.61
N ILE A 134 3.70 8.23 -17.42
CA ILE A 134 2.99 7.89 -16.18
C ILE A 134 2.24 9.13 -15.69
N CYS A 135 0.96 8.97 -15.34
CA CYS A 135 0.15 10.04 -14.77
C CYS A 135 -0.36 9.62 -13.39
N SER A 136 0.04 10.34 -12.34
CA SER A 136 -0.45 10.12 -10.97
C SER A 136 -1.53 11.15 -10.62
N LEU A 137 -2.67 10.68 -10.18
CA LEU A 137 -3.84 11.47 -9.79
C LEU A 137 -3.94 11.52 -8.26
N GLY A 138 -3.95 12.74 -7.69
CA GLY A 138 -3.79 12.93 -6.26
C GLY A 138 -2.41 12.55 -5.75
N GLY A 139 -1.38 12.74 -6.57
CA GLY A 139 -0.07 12.12 -6.36
C GLY A 139 0.69 12.64 -5.13
N GLY A 140 0.39 13.84 -4.62
CA GLY A 140 1.07 14.45 -3.49
C GLY A 140 2.62 14.37 -3.60
N PRO A 141 3.31 13.56 -2.78
CA PRO A 141 4.75 13.34 -2.89
C PRO A 141 5.21 12.41 -4.03
N ALA A 142 4.31 11.92 -4.88
CA ALA A 142 4.55 11.00 -6.01
C ALA A 142 5.10 9.62 -5.60
N SER A 143 4.58 9.05 -4.51
CA SER A 143 5.11 7.80 -3.95
C SER A 143 4.86 6.58 -4.84
N ASP A 144 3.76 6.60 -5.55
CA ASP A 144 3.37 5.63 -6.56
C ASP A 144 4.29 5.66 -7.77
N ILE A 145 4.60 6.85 -8.29
CA ILE A 145 5.54 7.03 -9.40
C ILE A 145 6.92 6.48 -9.04
N VAL A 146 7.43 6.79 -7.83
CA VAL A 146 8.71 6.26 -7.36
C VAL A 146 8.76 4.74 -7.42
N ALA A 147 7.68 4.07 -7.00
CA ALA A 147 7.59 2.62 -7.02
C ALA A 147 7.50 2.06 -8.45
N ILE A 148 6.58 2.58 -9.27
CA ILE A 148 6.36 2.14 -10.65
C ILE A 148 7.65 2.30 -11.46
N VAL A 149 8.29 3.47 -11.38
CA VAL A 149 9.57 3.73 -12.06
C VAL A 149 10.64 2.73 -11.61
N THR A 150 10.80 2.53 -10.30
CA THR A 150 11.82 1.62 -9.75
C THR A 150 11.66 0.19 -10.29
N ILE A 151 10.42 -0.28 -10.43
CA ILE A 151 10.13 -1.63 -10.94
C ILE A 151 10.38 -1.72 -12.43
N LEU A 152 9.88 -0.75 -13.20
CA LEU A 152 10.04 -0.75 -14.65
C LEU A 152 11.52 -0.64 -15.05
N GLU A 153 12.30 0.21 -14.38
CA GLU A 153 13.74 0.30 -14.59
C GLU A 153 14.45 -1.02 -14.24
N SER A 154 14.13 -1.61 -13.09
CA SER A 154 14.69 -2.91 -12.66
C SER A 154 14.38 -4.05 -13.64
N LEU A 155 13.18 -4.07 -14.21
CA LEU A 155 12.77 -5.05 -15.22
C LEU A 155 13.42 -4.76 -16.57
N ALA A 156 13.49 -3.50 -16.98
CA ALA A 156 14.12 -3.09 -18.24
C ALA A 156 15.64 -3.35 -18.24
N GLU A 157 16.31 -3.10 -17.12
CA GLU A 157 17.75 -3.36 -16.94
C GLU A 157 18.09 -4.83 -17.16
N LYS A 158 17.26 -5.76 -16.64
CA LYS A 158 17.42 -7.20 -16.86
C LYS A 158 17.30 -7.60 -18.33
N GLU A 159 16.53 -6.85 -19.11
CA GLU A 159 16.33 -7.04 -20.55
C GLU A 159 17.32 -6.20 -21.39
N GLY A 160 18.24 -5.46 -20.77
CA GLY A 160 19.15 -4.55 -21.47
C GLY A 160 18.46 -3.37 -22.17
N ILE A 161 17.29 -2.97 -21.70
CA ILE A 161 16.47 -1.90 -22.28
C ILE A 161 16.65 -0.62 -21.46
N LEU A 162 16.94 0.49 -22.15
CA LEU A 162 16.90 1.83 -21.56
C LEU A 162 15.51 2.45 -21.76
N LEU A 163 14.83 2.81 -20.67
CA LEU A 163 13.53 3.48 -20.70
C LEU A 163 13.66 5.01 -20.57
N ASP A 164 12.95 5.75 -21.42
CA ASP A 164 12.67 7.18 -21.27
C ASP A 164 11.31 7.35 -20.57
N ILE A 165 11.31 7.57 -19.25
CA ILE A 165 10.05 7.75 -18.50
C ILE A 165 9.76 9.24 -18.32
N ARG A 166 8.53 9.64 -18.65
CA ARG A 166 7.98 10.97 -18.40
C ARG A 166 6.82 10.86 -17.45
N VAL A 167 6.72 11.81 -16.54
CA VAL A 167 5.77 11.74 -15.43
C VAL A 167 4.96 13.01 -15.33
N THR A 168 3.66 12.86 -15.11
CA THR A 168 2.76 13.97 -14.76
C THR A 168 2.10 13.67 -13.42
N VAL A 169 2.14 14.64 -12.51
CA VAL A 169 1.40 14.59 -11.25
C VAL A 169 0.27 15.61 -11.33
N ILE A 170 -0.95 15.16 -11.06
CA ILE A 170 -2.14 16.01 -11.03
C ILE A 170 -2.65 16.03 -9.58
N ASP A 171 -2.69 17.21 -8.98
CA ASP A 171 -3.06 17.37 -7.58
C ASP A 171 -3.81 18.69 -7.37
N PHE A 172 -4.77 18.75 -6.44
CA PHE A 172 -5.52 19.98 -6.17
C PHE A 172 -4.66 21.01 -5.41
N ASP A 173 -3.68 20.55 -4.64
CA ASP A 173 -2.83 21.39 -3.80
C ASP A 173 -1.47 21.64 -4.46
N MET A 174 -1.31 22.85 -5.01
CA MET A 174 -0.07 23.31 -5.64
C MET A 174 1.15 23.26 -4.73
N ARG A 175 0.97 23.24 -3.41
CA ARG A 175 2.09 23.19 -2.45
C ARG A 175 2.83 21.86 -2.48
N TRP A 176 2.22 20.80 -3.01
CA TRP A 176 2.90 19.53 -3.28
C TRP A 176 3.94 19.63 -4.38
N LYS A 177 3.85 20.60 -5.28
CA LYS A 177 4.74 20.70 -6.45
C LYS A 177 6.22 20.61 -6.06
N ASN A 178 6.70 21.46 -5.16
CA ASN A 178 8.12 21.45 -4.78
C ASN A 178 8.53 20.16 -4.08
N THR A 179 7.63 19.59 -3.26
CA THR A 179 7.88 18.31 -2.59
C THR A 179 7.99 17.17 -3.60
N CYS A 180 7.04 17.08 -4.53
CA CYS A 180 7.04 16.12 -5.64
C CYS A 180 8.32 16.21 -6.48
N TYR A 181 8.70 17.41 -6.93
CA TYR A 181 9.92 17.61 -7.72
C TYR A 181 11.16 17.17 -6.94
N THR A 182 11.25 17.52 -5.66
CA THR A 182 12.40 17.13 -4.81
C THR A 182 12.48 15.62 -4.63
N VAL A 183 11.36 14.96 -4.34
CA VAL A 183 11.29 13.51 -4.19
C VAL A 183 11.68 12.82 -5.50
N LEU A 184 11.04 13.19 -6.62
CA LEU A 184 11.32 12.56 -7.91
C LEU A 184 12.75 12.82 -8.40
N SER A 185 13.35 13.98 -8.10
CA SER A 185 14.76 14.27 -8.42
C SER A 185 15.77 13.35 -7.71
N CYS A 186 15.33 12.55 -6.74
CA CYS A 186 16.17 11.53 -6.11
C CYS A 186 16.30 10.26 -6.96
N LEU A 187 15.45 10.06 -7.97
CA LEU A 187 15.63 9.01 -8.97
C LEU A 187 16.65 9.47 -10.01
N GLU A 188 17.59 8.60 -10.37
CA GLU A 188 18.74 8.99 -11.21
C GLU A 188 18.29 9.54 -12.57
N GLN A 189 17.26 8.95 -13.18
CA GLN A 189 16.74 9.42 -14.47
C GLN A 189 16.14 10.83 -14.44
N PHE A 190 15.69 11.33 -13.28
CA PHE A 190 15.11 12.66 -13.13
C PHE A 190 16.08 13.68 -12.54
N LYS A 191 17.15 13.21 -11.90
CA LYS A 191 18.17 14.04 -11.24
C LYS A 191 18.75 15.14 -12.15
N LYS A 192 18.94 14.83 -13.44
CA LYS A 192 19.45 15.77 -14.45
C LYS A 192 18.41 16.13 -15.53
N ALA A 193 17.20 15.58 -15.45
CA ALA A 193 16.17 15.71 -16.46
C ALA A 193 14.82 16.07 -15.83
N THR A 194 14.81 17.11 -15.00
CA THR A 194 13.59 17.60 -14.34
C THR A 194 12.49 18.03 -15.31
N TRP A 195 12.85 18.33 -16.57
CA TRP A 195 11.91 18.58 -17.67
C TRP A 195 10.98 17.39 -17.97
N LYS A 196 11.33 16.18 -17.53
CA LYS A 196 10.49 14.98 -17.62
C LYS A 196 9.38 14.94 -16.57
N ILE A 197 9.39 15.85 -15.60
CA ILE A 197 8.40 15.95 -14.53
C ILE A 197 7.48 17.13 -14.85
N ASN A 198 6.20 16.84 -15.00
CA ASN A 198 5.13 17.83 -15.10
C ASN A 198 4.25 17.79 -13.84
N PHE A 199 3.74 18.94 -13.43
CA PHE A 199 2.79 19.06 -12.32
C PHE A 199 1.63 19.97 -12.72
N ILE A 200 0.42 19.45 -12.63
CA ILE A 200 -0.82 20.14 -12.99
C ILE A 200 -1.63 20.33 -11.72
N LYS A 201 -2.01 21.58 -11.42
CA LYS A 201 -2.98 21.85 -10.36
C LYS A 201 -4.39 21.72 -10.92
N GLU A 202 -5.15 20.74 -10.43
CA GLU A 202 -6.50 20.47 -10.89
C GLU A 202 -7.35 19.88 -9.76
N ASP A 203 -8.62 20.28 -9.68
CA ASP A 203 -9.60 19.62 -8.83
C ASP A 203 -10.26 18.46 -9.57
N LEU A 204 -9.83 17.24 -9.22
CA LEU A 204 -10.32 16.00 -9.83
C LEU A 204 -11.73 15.58 -9.37
N THR A 205 -12.36 16.34 -8.46
CA THR A 205 -13.74 16.10 -8.00
C THR A 205 -14.80 16.68 -8.93
N ASN A 206 -14.40 17.63 -9.79
CA ASN A 206 -15.27 18.26 -10.77
C ASN A 206 -14.81 17.92 -12.19
N THR A 207 -15.33 16.82 -12.74
CA THR A 207 -14.94 16.35 -14.09
C THR A 207 -15.21 17.38 -15.20
N LYS A 208 -16.13 18.32 -14.98
CA LYS A 208 -16.42 19.40 -15.95
C LYS A 208 -15.36 20.50 -15.96
N SER A 209 -14.54 20.61 -14.91
CA SER A 209 -13.46 21.60 -14.85
C SER A 209 -12.13 21.08 -15.36
N TYR A 210 -12.05 19.83 -15.85
CA TYR A 210 -10.80 19.27 -16.34
C TYR A 210 -10.28 20.11 -17.49
N THR A 211 -9.10 20.67 -17.30
CA THR A 211 -8.42 21.43 -18.36
C THR A 211 -7.98 20.49 -19.47
N SER A 212 -7.78 21.03 -20.68
CA SER A 212 -7.23 20.27 -21.81
C SER A 212 -5.88 19.62 -21.50
N LYS A 213 -5.07 20.25 -20.62
CA LYS A 213 -3.81 19.70 -20.12
C LYS A 213 -4.02 18.47 -19.24
N THR A 214 -4.99 18.51 -18.33
CA THR A 214 -5.38 17.37 -17.49
C THR A 214 -5.86 16.21 -18.35
N THR A 215 -6.79 16.47 -19.28
CA THR A 215 -7.32 15.45 -20.19
C THR A 215 -6.21 14.83 -21.04
N ALA A 216 -5.33 15.64 -21.64
CA ALA A 216 -4.22 15.15 -22.44
C ALA A 216 -3.24 14.30 -21.59
N ALA A 217 -2.93 14.72 -20.36
CA ALA A 217 -2.04 13.96 -19.48
C ALA A 217 -2.60 12.56 -19.15
N ILE A 218 -3.92 12.44 -18.91
CA ILE A 218 -4.58 11.16 -18.65
C ILE A 218 -4.64 10.32 -19.94
N GLN A 219 -5.05 10.93 -21.05
CA GLN A 219 -5.22 10.25 -22.33
C GLN A 219 -3.91 9.69 -22.88
N GLU A 220 -2.82 10.45 -22.78
CA GLU A 220 -1.52 10.06 -23.32
C GLU A 220 -0.74 9.10 -22.41
N ALA A 221 -1.18 8.88 -21.17
CA ALA A 221 -0.48 8.04 -20.21
C ALA A 221 -0.56 6.55 -20.56
N ASP A 222 0.56 5.85 -20.43
CA ASP A 222 0.63 4.38 -20.49
C ASP A 222 0.16 3.75 -19.18
N ILE A 223 0.40 4.46 -18.07
CA ILE A 223 0.00 4.05 -16.73
C ILE A 223 -0.59 5.27 -16.03
N VAL A 224 -1.84 5.14 -15.57
CA VAL A 224 -2.48 6.09 -14.68
C VAL A 224 -2.58 5.47 -13.30
N SER A 225 -2.16 6.18 -12.26
CA SER A 225 -2.20 5.71 -10.89
C SER A 225 -3.03 6.63 -9.99
N MET A 226 -3.75 6.04 -9.04
CA MET A 226 -4.49 6.75 -7.99
C MET A 226 -4.13 6.10 -6.65
N VAL A 227 -3.37 6.80 -5.79
CA VAL A 227 -2.91 6.23 -4.53
C VAL A 227 -3.38 7.06 -3.34
N MET A 228 -4.19 6.45 -2.47
CA MET A 228 -4.86 7.07 -1.32
C MET A 228 -5.79 8.24 -1.66
N PHE A 229 -6.11 8.44 -2.94
CA PHE A 229 -6.92 9.55 -3.42
C PHE A 229 -8.42 9.39 -3.11
N LEU A 230 -8.98 8.20 -3.32
CA LEU A 230 -10.41 7.93 -3.13
C LEU A 230 -10.79 8.06 -1.66
N SER A 231 -9.92 7.62 -0.75
CA SER A 231 -10.14 7.85 0.67
C SER A 231 -9.90 9.29 1.11
N GLU A 232 -9.59 10.24 0.24
CA GLU A 232 -9.68 11.67 0.59
C GLU A 232 -11.06 12.25 0.25
N LEU A 233 -11.85 11.58 -0.61
CA LEU A 233 -13.16 12.05 -1.10
C LEU A 233 -14.38 11.44 -0.37
N ARG A 234 -14.16 10.98 0.86
CA ARG A 234 -14.99 10.00 1.61
C ARG A 234 -16.51 10.19 1.68
N PRO A 235 -17.13 11.38 1.65
CA PRO A 235 -18.59 11.46 1.69
C PRO A 235 -19.27 11.43 0.31
N LEU A 236 -18.53 11.33 -0.81
CA LEU A 236 -19.06 11.65 -2.13
C LEU A 236 -18.99 10.46 -3.11
N LYS A 237 -19.71 9.36 -2.83
CA LYS A 237 -19.76 8.15 -3.69
C LYS A 237 -20.04 8.49 -5.16
N SER A 238 -21.03 9.35 -5.42
CA SER A 238 -21.37 9.76 -6.79
C SER A 238 -20.27 10.57 -7.49
N ILE A 239 -19.44 11.29 -6.76
CA ILE A 239 -18.28 11.99 -7.33
C ILE A 239 -17.17 10.99 -7.63
N LEU A 240 -16.91 10.05 -6.72
CA LEU A 240 -15.93 8.99 -6.93
C LEU A 240 -16.24 8.17 -8.18
N GLU A 241 -17.49 7.72 -8.33
CA GLU A 241 -17.96 6.97 -9.49
C GLU A 241 -17.74 7.76 -10.78
N LYS A 242 -18.18 9.03 -10.82
CA LYS A 242 -18.00 9.92 -11.98
C LYS A 242 -16.53 10.18 -12.32
N THR A 243 -15.68 10.36 -11.31
CA THR A 243 -14.25 10.57 -11.51
C THR A 243 -13.60 9.32 -12.12
N VAL A 244 -13.88 8.13 -11.56
CA VAL A 244 -13.35 6.86 -12.07
C VAL A 244 -13.88 6.56 -13.47
N GLU A 245 -15.17 6.76 -13.71
CA GLU A 245 -15.79 6.65 -15.05
C GLU A 245 -15.10 7.56 -16.06
N HIS A 246 -14.97 8.85 -15.74
CA HIS A 246 -14.37 9.82 -16.65
C HIS A 246 -12.92 9.48 -16.99
N ILE A 247 -12.12 9.08 -15.99
CA ILE A 247 -10.75 8.60 -16.22
C ILE A 247 -10.77 7.38 -17.16
N SER A 248 -11.64 6.41 -16.88
CA SER A 248 -11.72 5.14 -17.65
C SER A 248 -12.10 5.33 -19.12
N VAL A 249 -12.93 6.33 -19.41
CA VAL A 249 -13.27 6.73 -20.79
C VAL A 249 -12.13 7.52 -21.45
N THR A 250 -11.37 8.29 -20.68
CA THR A 250 -10.29 9.14 -21.20
C THR A 250 -9.01 8.34 -21.53
N LEU A 251 -8.78 7.22 -20.85
CA LEU A 251 -7.61 6.36 -21.07
C LEU A 251 -7.49 5.91 -22.53
N GLN A 252 -6.29 6.03 -23.11
CA GLN A 252 -5.99 5.39 -24.38
C GLN A 252 -6.04 3.86 -24.28
N ASN A 253 -6.26 3.21 -25.42
CA ASN A 253 -6.17 1.76 -25.53
C ASN A 253 -4.82 1.26 -25.01
N GLN A 254 -4.86 0.13 -24.32
CA GLN A 254 -3.70 -0.54 -23.73
C GLN A 254 -3.03 0.20 -22.57
N ALA A 255 -3.60 1.32 -22.11
CA ALA A 255 -3.19 1.96 -20.87
C ALA A 255 -3.62 1.14 -19.64
N MET A 256 -2.82 1.24 -18.59
CA MET A 256 -3.11 0.63 -17.30
C MET A 256 -3.70 1.66 -16.33
N LEU A 257 -4.77 1.30 -15.63
CA LEU A 257 -5.27 2.05 -14.47
C LEU A 257 -4.93 1.29 -13.20
N PHE A 258 -4.10 1.88 -12.34
CA PHE A 258 -3.68 1.31 -11.06
C PHE A 258 -4.29 2.11 -9.91
N ILE A 259 -5.07 1.47 -9.06
CA ILE A 259 -5.66 2.09 -7.87
C ILE A 259 -5.13 1.37 -6.64
N LEU A 260 -4.65 2.13 -5.65
CA LEU A 260 -4.31 1.63 -4.33
C LEU A 260 -4.85 2.58 -3.28
N ASP A 261 -5.74 2.11 -2.41
CA ASP A 261 -6.39 2.97 -1.43
C ASP A 261 -6.65 2.25 -0.12
N SER A 262 -7.26 2.95 0.85
CA SER A 262 -7.83 2.29 2.02
C SER A 262 -9.05 1.44 1.61
N PRO A 263 -9.25 0.26 2.23
CA PRO A 263 -10.33 -0.66 1.92
C PRO A 263 -11.64 -0.16 2.55
N TRP A 264 -12.18 0.91 1.98
CA TRP A 264 -13.45 1.50 2.39
C TRP A 264 -14.50 1.02 1.43
N MET A 265 -15.63 0.52 1.93
CA MET A 265 -16.68 -0.06 1.09
C MET A 265 -17.09 0.88 -0.04
N ASN A 266 -17.32 2.17 0.27
CA ASN A 266 -17.67 3.17 -0.74
C ASN A 266 -16.59 3.33 -1.82
N SER A 267 -15.31 3.30 -1.44
CA SER A 267 -14.20 3.40 -2.40
C SER A 267 -14.12 2.18 -3.30
N VAL A 268 -14.29 0.97 -2.75
CA VAL A 268 -14.33 -0.28 -3.50
C VAL A 268 -15.52 -0.30 -4.46
N GLN A 269 -16.71 0.05 -3.96
CA GLN A 269 -17.92 0.12 -4.77
C GLN A 269 -17.83 1.15 -5.90
N SER A 270 -17.21 2.31 -5.65
CA SER A 270 -17.06 3.34 -6.67
C SER A 270 -16.10 2.94 -7.79
N CYS A 271 -15.30 1.89 -7.59
CA CYS A 271 -14.33 1.40 -8.55
C CYS A 271 -14.85 0.17 -9.32
N GLY A 272 -16.05 0.24 -9.87
CA GLY A 272 -16.67 -0.86 -10.62
C GLY A 272 -17.42 -1.87 -9.75
N GLY A 273 -17.91 -1.46 -8.58
CA GLY A 273 -18.71 -2.30 -7.70
C GLY A 273 -17.95 -3.52 -7.17
N PHE A 274 -18.71 -4.58 -6.89
CA PHE A 274 -18.18 -5.88 -6.47
C PHE A 274 -17.61 -6.69 -7.63
N SER A 275 -18.10 -6.48 -8.85
CA SER A 275 -17.55 -7.12 -10.04
C SER A 275 -16.19 -6.55 -10.43
N GLY A 276 -15.87 -5.32 -10.02
CA GLY A 276 -14.69 -4.60 -10.48
C GLY A 276 -14.78 -4.24 -11.96
N GLU A 277 -15.97 -4.28 -12.57
CA GLU A 277 -16.16 -3.97 -13.98
C GLU A 277 -16.35 -2.47 -14.19
N ILE A 278 -15.59 -1.92 -15.13
CA ILE A 278 -15.61 -0.50 -15.46
C ILE A 278 -15.50 -0.36 -16.99
N TYR A 279 -16.62 -0.20 -17.70
CA TYR A 279 -16.62 0.04 -19.16
C TYR A 279 -15.69 -0.94 -19.93
N ASP A 280 -14.90 -0.44 -20.87
CA ASP A 280 -13.91 -1.21 -21.67
C ASP A 280 -12.59 -1.49 -20.92
N LEU A 281 -12.61 -1.51 -19.58
CA LEU A 281 -11.47 -1.85 -18.76
C LEU A 281 -11.53 -3.32 -18.32
N GLN A 282 -10.52 -4.09 -18.72
CA GLN A 282 -10.32 -5.44 -18.23
C GLN A 282 -9.64 -5.40 -16.86
N LEU A 283 -10.31 -5.90 -15.81
CA LEU A 283 -9.66 -6.09 -14.50
C LEU A 283 -8.58 -7.19 -14.62
N ILE A 284 -7.33 -6.83 -14.32
CA ILE A 284 -6.17 -7.75 -14.40
C ILE A 284 -5.64 -8.16 -13.02
N TYR A 285 -5.87 -7.33 -12.00
CA TYR A 285 -5.43 -7.61 -10.63
C TYR A 285 -6.38 -6.96 -9.61
N GLU A 286 -6.55 -7.62 -8.46
CA GLU A 286 -7.40 -7.13 -7.37
C GLU A 286 -6.88 -7.64 -6.02
N GLU A 287 -6.88 -6.80 -5.01
CA GLU A 287 -6.81 -7.15 -3.60
C GLU A 287 -7.82 -6.28 -2.85
N LEU A 288 -8.85 -6.89 -2.28
CA LEU A 288 -9.98 -6.14 -1.74
C LEU A 288 -9.67 -5.52 -0.38
N CYS A 289 -8.91 -6.25 0.42
CA CYS A 289 -8.44 -5.80 1.72
C CYS A 289 -7.33 -6.74 2.19
N ASP A 290 -6.10 -6.24 2.24
CA ASP A 290 -5.00 -6.94 2.86
C ASP A 290 -4.17 -5.99 3.71
N CYS A 291 -3.48 -6.52 4.71
CA CYS A 291 -2.59 -5.74 5.55
C CYS A 291 -1.21 -5.78 4.91
N HIS A 292 -0.89 -4.76 4.13
CA HIS A 292 0.46 -4.60 3.64
C HIS A 292 1.37 -4.26 4.80
N THR A 293 2.57 -4.84 4.83
CA THR A 293 3.55 -4.63 5.89
C THR A 293 4.93 -4.40 5.29
N ILE A 294 5.70 -3.53 5.92
CA ILE A 294 7.12 -3.32 5.59
C ILE A 294 7.94 -4.43 6.22
N ASP A 295 8.89 -4.99 5.48
CA ASP A 295 9.81 -5.99 5.99
C ASP A 295 10.56 -5.51 7.24
N ILE A 296 10.69 -6.41 8.21
CA ILE A 296 11.26 -6.07 9.51
C ILE A 296 12.71 -5.56 9.42
N ASN A 297 13.50 -6.03 8.45
CA ASN A 297 14.86 -5.53 8.25
C ASN A 297 14.85 -4.14 7.65
N ALA A 298 13.91 -3.84 6.76
CA ALA A 298 13.69 -2.50 6.26
C ALA A 298 13.26 -1.56 7.42
N VAL A 299 12.35 -1.98 8.30
CA VAL A 299 12.00 -1.24 9.53
C VAL A 299 13.23 -0.97 10.39
N ARG A 300 14.11 -1.97 10.58
CA ARG A 300 15.37 -1.76 11.31
C ARG A 300 16.27 -0.72 10.65
N THR A 301 16.36 -0.74 9.31
CA THR A 301 17.08 0.28 8.54
C THR A 301 16.47 1.66 8.75
N PHE A 302 15.13 1.75 8.76
CA PHE A 302 14.44 3.01 9.07
C PHE A 302 14.87 3.54 10.43
N PHE A 303 14.79 2.74 11.50
CA PHE A 303 15.21 3.21 12.82
C PHE A 303 16.68 3.64 12.83
N LYS A 304 17.59 2.85 12.23
CA LYS A 304 19.01 3.24 12.15
C LYS A 304 19.23 4.60 11.47
N GLN A 305 18.54 4.87 10.36
CA GLN A 305 18.73 6.09 9.56
C GLN A 305 18.00 7.30 10.14
N TYR A 306 16.71 7.12 10.49
CA TYR A 306 15.85 8.21 10.91
C TYR A 306 16.06 8.58 12.38
N GLN A 307 16.21 7.61 13.29
CA GLN A 307 16.38 7.89 14.72
C GLN A 307 17.62 8.73 14.99
N LYS A 308 18.73 8.44 14.31
CA LYS A 308 20.00 9.15 14.49
C LYS A 308 19.90 10.64 14.14
N ASN A 309 19.09 10.99 13.16
CA ASN A 309 19.13 12.33 12.55
C ASN A 309 17.86 13.16 12.78
N LEU A 310 16.73 12.49 13.04
CA LEU A 310 15.43 13.14 13.17
C LEU A 310 14.78 12.85 14.53
N GLY A 311 15.23 11.82 15.25
CA GLY A 311 14.57 11.32 16.46
C GLY A 311 13.56 10.21 16.16
N ILE A 312 12.87 9.74 17.21
CA ILE A 312 11.89 8.65 17.10
C ILE A 312 10.51 9.24 16.90
N PHE A 313 9.96 9.14 15.68
CA PHE A 313 8.54 9.44 15.43
C PHE A 313 7.81 8.20 14.91
N LYS A 314 6.50 8.14 15.18
CA LYS A 314 5.65 7.05 14.69
C LYS A 314 5.55 7.13 13.16
N SER A 315 6.01 6.08 12.49
CA SER A 315 5.81 5.88 11.04
C SER A 315 4.87 4.69 10.79
N ASN A 316 4.19 4.71 9.65
CA ASN A 316 3.31 3.63 9.22
C ASN A 316 4.15 2.54 8.57
N PHE A 317 4.19 1.37 9.19
CA PHE A 317 4.85 0.20 8.63
C PHE A 317 3.87 -0.93 8.28
N SER A 318 2.58 -0.68 8.52
CA SER A 318 1.50 -1.60 8.23
C SER A 318 0.21 -0.82 8.01
N TRP A 319 -0.50 -1.09 6.93
CA TRP A 319 -1.81 -0.49 6.65
C TRP A 319 -2.65 -1.49 5.87
N ASN A 320 -3.93 -1.54 6.22
CA ASN A 320 -4.93 -2.22 5.41
C ASN A 320 -5.15 -1.45 4.11
N ILE A 321 -4.95 -2.11 2.99
CA ILE A 321 -5.07 -1.52 1.67
C ILE A 321 -5.98 -2.34 0.78
N PHE A 322 -6.53 -1.64 -0.19
CA PHE A 322 -7.26 -2.13 -1.34
C PHE A 322 -6.43 -1.81 -2.58
N ALA A 323 -6.33 -2.73 -3.52
CA ALA A 323 -5.67 -2.50 -4.79
C ALA A 323 -6.51 -3.07 -5.94
N ARG A 324 -6.63 -2.35 -7.05
CA ARG A 324 -7.16 -2.87 -8.31
C ARG A 324 -6.34 -2.35 -9.46
N VAL A 325 -6.18 -3.20 -10.48
CA VAL A 325 -5.48 -2.83 -11.71
C VAL A 325 -6.31 -3.26 -12.89
N TRP A 326 -6.53 -2.34 -13.79
CA TRP A 326 -7.20 -2.58 -15.05
C TRP A 326 -6.30 -2.30 -16.24
N LEU A 327 -6.65 -2.92 -17.36
CA LEU A 327 -6.09 -2.65 -18.66
C LEU A 327 -7.19 -2.21 -19.62
N LYS A 328 -7.02 -1.07 -20.28
CA LYS A 328 -7.95 -0.61 -21.33
C LYS A 328 -7.79 -1.51 -22.57
N ASP A 329 -8.85 -2.18 -22.97
CA ASP A 329 -8.85 -3.03 -24.17
C ASP A 329 -10.10 -2.73 -25.01
N SER A 330 -9.90 -2.10 -26.16
CA SER A 330 -10.99 -1.77 -27.09
C SER A 330 -11.58 -2.99 -27.81
N SER A 331 -10.95 -4.16 -27.71
CA SER A 331 -11.31 -5.33 -28.53
C SER A 331 -12.17 -6.36 -27.81
N ARG A 332 -12.33 -6.29 -26.48
CA ARG A 332 -13.05 -7.30 -25.71
C ARG A 332 -14.51 -6.94 -25.49
N SER A 333 -15.39 -7.90 -25.78
CA SER A 333 -16.77 -7.83 -25.31
C SER A 333 -16.83 -8.07 -23.79
N VAL A 334 -17.65 -7.26 -23.11
CA VAL A 334 -17.86 -7.25 -21.65
C VAL A 334 -18.18 -8.64 -21.08
N ASN A 335 -18.80 -9.53 -21.86
CA ASN A 335 -19.14 -10.87 -21.39
C ASN A 335 -17.93 -11.78 -21.09
N SER A 336 -16.75 -11.48 -21.66
CA SER A 336 -15.53 -12.26 -21.42
C SER A 336 -14.86 -11.96 -20.07
N SER A 337 -15.05 -10.76 -19.50
CA SER A 337 -14.44 -10.35 -18.23
C SER A 337 -15.12 -10.98 -17.01
N GLN A 338 -16.45 -11.12 -17.02
CA GLN A 338 -17.21 -11.67 -15.89
C GLN A 338 -16.83 -13.11 -15.56
N ASN A 339 -16.67 -13.95 -16.58
CA ASN A 339 -16.29 -15.36 -16.39
C ASN A 339 -14.88 -15.49 -15.83
N GLU A 340 -13.96 -14.62 -16.25
CA GLU A 340 -12.58 -14.59 -15.76
C GLU A 340 -12.50 -14.07 -14.32
N LEU A 341 -13.32 -13.08 -13.96
CA LEU A 341 -13.43 -12.57 -12.58
C LEU A 341 -13.99 -13.61 -11.63
N LYS A 342 -15.09 -14.28 -12.01
CA LYS A 342 -15.64 -15.42 -11.26
C LYS A 342 -14.61 -16.53 -11.11
N ARG A 343 -13.86 -16.85 -12.17
CA ARG A 343 -12.79 -17.84 -12.14
C ARG A 343 -11.64 -17.42 -11.22
N ARG A 344 -11.19 -16.17 -11.26
CA ARG A 344 -10.13 -15.65 -10.38
C ARG A 344 -10.56 -15.60 -8.93
N PHE A 345 -11.81 -15.22 -8.68
CA PHE A 345 -12.41 -15.29 -7.36
C PHE A 345 -12.41 -16.74 -6.86
N GLN A 346 -12.87 -17.70 -7.68
CA GLN A 346 -12.81 -19.13 -7.35
C GLN A 346 -11.38 -19.59 -7.04
N ILE A 347 -10.39 -19.25 -7.88
CA ILE A 347 -8.98 -19.62 -7.66
C ILE A 347 -8.40 -18.99 -6.40
N LYS A 348 -8.66 -17.70 -6.16
CA LYS A 348 -8.18 -16.99 -4.95
C LYS A 348 -8.85 -17.49 -3.70
N MET A 349 -10.14 -17.81 -3.78
CA MET A 349 -10.86 -18.50 -2.73
C MET A 349 -10.16 -19.83 -2.49
N GLU A 350 -10.12 -20.75 -3.45
CA GLU A 350 -9.49 -22.08 -3.37
C GLU A 350 -8.10 -22.08 -2.72
N LYS A 351 -7.22 -21.14 -3.10
CA LYS A 351 -5.83 -21.05 -2.61
C LYS A 351 -5.67 -20.32 -1.27
N TYR A 352 -6.68 -19.62 -0.77
CA TYR A 352 -6.55 -18.89 0.48
C TYR A 352 -6.54 -19.85 1.67
N ASN A 353 -5.34 -20.13 2.18
CA ASN A 353 -5.11 -20.89 3.41
C ASN A 353 -4.45 -19.99 4.47
N PRO A 354 -5.25 -19.28 5.28
CA PRO A 354 -4.74 -18.38 6.30
C PRO A 354 -3.79 -19.07 7.28
N LYS A 355 -3.97 -20.37 7.57
CA LYS A 355 -3.04 -21.13 8.41
C LYS A 355 -1.63 -21.21 7.79
N GLN A 356 -1.50 -21.41 6.48
CA GLN A 356 -0.19 -21.44 5.81
C GLN A 356 0.48 -20.07 5.77
N GLU A 357 -0.29 -19.01 5.52
CA GLU A 357 0.24 -17.65 5.45
C GLU A 357 0.80 -17.19 6.80
N ILE A 358 0.11 -17.51 7.89
CA ILE A 358 0.52 -17.14 9.26
C ILE A 358 1.67 -18.02 9.78
N LEU A 359 1.62 -19.33 9.50
CA LEU A 359 2.61 -20.30 10.01
C LEU A 359 3.91 -20.37 9.19
N SER A 360 3.95 -19.83 7.97
CA SER A 360 5.16 -19.79 7.13
C SER A 360 6.25 -18.84 7.65
N THR A 361 5.98 -18.08 8.71
CA THR A 361 6.96 -17.19 9.33
C THR A 361 7.88 -17.94 10.29
N GLY A 362 8.82 -18.71 9.72
CA GLY A 362 9.96 -19.30 10.45
C GLY A 362 10.82 -18.26 11.22
N SER A 363 10.57 -16.97 10.99
CA SER A 363 11.19 -15.84 11.68
C SER A 363 10.98 -15.85 13.19
N PHE A 364 9.82 -16.30 13.71
CA PHE A 364 9.59 -16.32 15.16
C PHE A 364 10.36 -17.42 15.87
N ARG A 365 10.37 -18.65 15.32
CA ARG A 365 11.11 -19.76 15.91
C ARG A 365 12.62 -19.49 15.91
N ASN A 366 13.11 -18.87 14.84
CA ASN A 366 14.49 -18.36 14.78
C ASN A 366 14.73 -17.25 15.83
N TRP A 367 13.76 -16.36 16.06
CA TRP A 367 13.86 -15.33 17.10
C TRP A 367 13.87 -15.92 18.52
N GLU A 368 12.94 -16.82 18.86
CA GLU A 368 12.85 -17.49 20.16
C GLU A 368 14.16 -18.23 20.49
N ASN A 369 14.73 -18.91 19.49
CA ASN A 369 16.02 -19.58 19.60
C ASN A 369 17.18 -18.59 19.78
N THR A 370 17.16 -17.46 19.07
CA THR A 370 18.23 -16.43 19.17
C THR A 370 18.17 -15.70 20.51
N PHE A 371 16.98 -15.37 20.99
CA PHE A 371 16.74 -14.63 22.23
C PHE A 371 17.02 -15.50 23.45
N SER A 372 16.59 -16.77 23.45
CA SER A 372 16.86 -17.72 24.55
C SER A 372 18.33 -18.11 24.68
N ARG A 373 19.12 -17.98 23.61
CA ARG A 373 20.58 -18.27 23.60
C ARG A 373 21.43 -17.10 24.09
N GLN A 374 20.93 -15.87 24.06
CA GLN A 374 21.68 -14.71 24.56
C GLN A 374 21.47 -14.58 26.08
N LYS A 375 22.38 -15.15 26.87
CA LYS A 375 22.56 -14.75 28.27
C LYS A 375 23.04 -13.29 28.30
N ARG A 376 22.29 -12.40 28.96
CA ARG A 376 22.74 -11.02 29.17
C ARG A 376 22.60 -10.68 30.65
N GLU A 377 23.72 -10.81 31.37
CA GLU A 377 23.81 -10.48 32.80
C GLU A 377 23.79 -8.95 33.02
N ASP A 378 24.13 -8.16 32.00
CA ASP A 378 24.31 -6.71 32.11
C ASP A 378 23.02 -5.88 32.00
N ASP A 379 21.93 -6.45 31.47
CA ASP A 379 20.69 -5.71 31.18
C ASP A 379 19.60 -5.88 32.27
N GLY A 380 19.95 -6.48 33.41
CA GLY A 380 19.02 -6.70 34.55
C GLY A 380 17.96 -7.79 34.34
N TRP A 381 17.94 -8.43 33.17
CA TRP A 381 17.06 -9.54 32.85
C TRP A 381 17.67 -10.87 33.26
N ASN A 382 17.26 -11.41 34.41
CA ASN A 382 17.61 -12.78 34.74
C ASN A 382 16.87 -13.78 33.81
N PRO A 383 17.39 -15.01 33.62
CA PRO A 383 16.75 -16.02 32.75
C PRO A 383 15.27 -16.28 33.07
N LYS A 384 14.86 -16.09 34.33
CA LYS A 384 13.46 -16.24 34.77
C LYS A 384 12.58 -15.09 34.26
N GLY A 385 13.07 -13.86 34.26
CA GLY A 385 12.37 -12.71 33.68
C GLY A 385 12.16 -12.86 32.19
N ILE A 386 13.20 -13.31 31.46
CA ILE A 386 13.11 -13.62 30.02
C ILE A 386 12.07 -14.72 29.78
N LYS A 387 12.14 -15.81 30.56
CA LYS A 387 11.19 -16.92 30.45
C LYS A 387 9.75 -16.48 30.72
N ASN A 388 9.52 -15.67 31.76
CA ASN A 388 8.19 -15.16 32.10
C ASN A 388 7.65 -14.23 31.03
N PHE A 389 8.49 -13.34 30.47
CA PHE A 389 8.09 -12.45 29.38
C PHE A 389 7.76 -13.24 28.10
N VAL A 390 8.58 -14.22 27.74
CA VAL A 390 8.31 -15.12 26.59
C VAL A 390 7.04 -15.93 26.84
N GLN A 391 6.80 -16.40 28.06
CA GLN A 391 5.59 -17.15 28.42
C GLN A 391 4.33 -16.29 28.34
N GLN A 392 4.30 -15.13 29.00
CA GLN A 392 3.19 -14.18 28.92
C GLN A 392 2.90 -13.80 27.46
N TYR A 393 3.95 -13.55 26.67
CA TYR A 393 3.81 -13.26 25.25
C TYR A 393 3.25 -14.44 24.45
N ASN A 394 3.67 -15.67 24.76
CA ASN A 394 3.13 -16.87 24.14
C ASN A 394 1.65 -17.09 24.52
N GLU A 395 1.23 -16.73 25.73
CA GLU A 395 -0.16 -16.77 26.18
C GLU A 395 -1.01 -15.74 25.43
N GLU A 396 -0.62 -14.45 25.42
CA GLU A 396 -1.30 -13.38 24.67
C GLU A 396 -1.39 -13.71 23.17
N ARG A 397 -0.31 -14.24 22.59
CA ARG A 397 -0.29 -14.69 21.20
C ARG A 397 -1.17 -15.92 20.98
N SER A 398 -1.22 -16.87 21.90
CA SER A 398 -2.04 -18.08 21.77
C SER A 398 -3.52 -17.73 21.82
N GLU A 399 -3.95 -16.87 22.75
CA GLU A 399 -5.32 -16.34 22.79
C GLU A 399 -5.67 -15.62 21.49
N PHE A 400 -4.75 -14.79 21.00
CA PHE A 400 -4.91 -14.08 19.74
C PHE A 400 -4.97 -15.02 18.52
N LEU A 401 -4.11 -16.05 18.47
CA LEU A 401 -4.12 -17.07 17.42
C LEU A 401 -5.40 -17.91 17.48
N VAL A 402 -5.93 -18.21 18.66
CA VAL A 402 -7.23 -18.88 18.83
C VAL A 402 -8.35 -18.00 18.25
N LYS A 403 -8.35 -16.69 18.56
CA LYS A 403 -9.28 -15.74 17.96
C LYS A 403 -9.15 -15.71 16.43
N LEU A 404 -7.93 -15.62 15.90
CA LEU A 404 -7.64 -15.65 14.47
C LEU A 404 -8.06 -16.95 13.79
N ILE A 405 -7.85 -18.10 14.43
CA ILE A 405 -8.32 -19.40 13.93
C ILE A 405 -9.85 -19.42 13.90
N LYS A 406 -10.52 -18.86 14.91
CA LYS A 406 -11.99 -18.75 14.94
C LYS A 406 -12.50 -17.85 13.80
N GLU A 407 -11.95 -16.64 13.64
CA GLU A 407 -12.34 -15.73 12.55
C GLU A 407 -12.02 -16.33 11.18
N THR A 408 -10.88 -17.01 11.06
CA THR A 408 -10.49 -17.78 9.87
C THR A 408 -11.52 -18.86 9.53
N LYS A 409 -12.01 -19.60 10.52
CA LYS A 409 -13.06 -20.60 10.31
C LYS A 409 -14.34 -19.94 9.81
N LEU A 410 -14.74 -18.80 10.39
CA LEU A 410 -15.91 -18.03 9.95
C LEU A 410 -15.76 -17.51 8.52
N LEU A 411 -14.58 -17.01 8.15
CA LEU A 411 -14.24 -16.62 6.78
C LEU A 411 -14.31 -17.80 5.82
N ASN A 412 -13.81 -18.98 6.23
CA ASN A 412 -13.91 -20.19 5.41
C ASN A 412 -15.35 -20.66 5.26
N THR A 413 -16.18 -20.60 6.31
CA THR A 413 -17.61 -20.95 6.23
C THR A 413 -18.36 -20.01 5.30
N ALA A 414 -18.19 -18.70 5.44
CA ALA A 414 -18.82 -17.73 4.53
C ALA A 414 -18.33 -17.88 3.08
N ARG A 415 -17.06 -18.25 2.90
CA ARG A 415 -16.52 -18.65 1.60
C ARG A 415 -17.21 -19.90 1.05
N GLU A 416 -17.40 -20.94 1.86
CA GLU A 416 -18.10 -22.16 1.44
C GLU A 416 -19.57 -21.88 1.09
N GLU A 417 -20.23 -20.99 1.82
CA GLU A 417 -21.58 -20.48 1.51
C GLU A 417 -21.59 -19.75 0.16
N LEU A 418 -20.67 -18.81 -0.09
CA LEU A 418 -20.54 -18.09 -1.36
C LEU A 418 -20.25 -19.01 -2.55
N ILE A 419 -19.41 -20.04 -2.38
CA ILE A 419 -19.16 -21.05 -3.42
C ILE A 419 -20.44 -21.81 -3.73
N ARG A 420 -21.15 -22.26 -2.69
CA ARG A 420 -22.38 -23.04 -2.81
C ARG A 420 -23.49 -22.23 -3.48
N GLU A 421 -23.68 -20.98 -3.06
CA GLU A 421 -24.60 -20.05 -3.71
C GLU A 421 -24.19 -19.85 -5.17
N SER A 422 -22.93 -19.52 -5.45
CA SER A 422 -22.47 -19.35 -6.83
C SER A 422 -22.63 -20.61 -7.70
N GLN A 423 -22.60 -21.82 -7.13
CA GLN A 423 -22.86 -23.08 -7.84
C GLN A 423 -24.34 -23.28 -8.09
N LEU A 424 -25.19 -23.10 -7.07
CA LEU A 424 -26.65 -23.15 -7.19
C LEU A 424 -27.18 -22.19 -8.28
N LEU A 425 -26.57 -21.01 -8.35
CA LEU A 425 -26.89 -19.98 -9.34
C LEU A 425 -26.40 -20.32 -10.76
N LYS A 426 -25.47 -21.27 -10.94
CA LYS A 426 -25.09 -21.79 -12.26
C LYS A 426 -26.03 -22.90 -12.73
N ASP A 427 -26.58 -23.66 -11.79
CA ASP A 427 -27.45 -24.81 -12.07
C ASP A 427 -28.92 -24.41 -12.29
N THR A 428 -29.29 -23.17 -11.96
CA THR A 428 -30.62 -22.62 -12.27
C THR A 428 -30.59 -21.90 -13.63
N GLU A 429 -31.22 -22.49 -14.65
CA GLU A 429 -31.33 -21.93 -16.01
C GLU A 429 -32.00 -20.53 -16.08
N SER A 430 -32.64 -20.08 -15.00
CA SER A 430 -33.27 -18.76 -14.89
C SER A 430 -32.45 -17.72 -14.13
N PHE A 431 -31.25 -18.05 -13.64
CA PHE A 431 -30.47 -17.10 -12.88
C PHE A 431 -29.93 -16.00 -13.78
N ASN A 432 -30.35 -14.76 -13.50
CA ASN A 432 -29.76 -13.58 -14.13
C ASN A 432 -28.34 -13.43 -13.57
N PRO A 433 -27.27 -13.70 -14.35
CA PRO A 433 -25.90 -13.69 -13.85
C PRO A 433 -25.43 -12.30 -13.37
N ASN A 434 -26.28 -11.27 -13.54
CA ASN A 434 -26.10 -9.90 -13.09
C ASN A 434 -26.55 -9.64 -11.64
N GLU A 435 -27.33 -10.52 -11.00
CA GLU A 435 -27.70 -10.36 -9.59
C GLU A 435 -26.60 -10.91 -8.68
N ILE A 436 -25.52 -10.15 -8.54
CA ILE A 436 -24.53 -10.42 -7.49
C ILE A 436 -25.24 -10.31 -6.14
N ASN A 437 -25.18 -11.35 -5.30
CA ASN A 437 -25.65 -11.27 -3.91
C ASN A 437 -24.78 -10.26 -3.14
N GLU A 438 -25.24 -9.02 -3.10
CA GLU A 438 -24.53 -7.91 -2.46
C GLU A 438 -24.29 -8.19 -0.98
N GLU A 439 -25.23 -8.84 -0.29
CA GLU A 439 -25.10 -9.18 1.13
C GLU A 439 -23.94 -10.15 1.37
N ALA A 440 -23.83 -11.20 0.56
CA ALA A 440 -22.76 -12.17 0.68
C ALA A 440 -21.38 -11.55 0.37
N TRP A 441 -21.31 -10.62 -0.59
CA TRP A 441 -20.11 -9.83 -0.87
C TRP A 441 -19.72 -8.88 0.26
N MET A 442 -20.69 -8.18 0.83
CA MET A 442 -20.49 -7.32 2.00
C MET A 442 -19.92 -8.14 3.16
N LYS A 443 -20.49 -9.33 3.42
CA LYS A 443 -20.01 -10.27 4.44
C LYS A 443 -18.56 -10.69 4.18
N TYR A 444 -18.23 -11.09 2.96
CA TYR A 444 -16.86 -11.45 2.58
C TYR A 444 -15.86 -10.31 2.78
N PHE A 445 -16.24 -9.09 2.37
CA PHE A 445 -15.38 -7.91 2.52
C PHE A 445 -15.12 -7.57 3.99
N GLU A 446 -16.16 -7.57 4.83
CA GLU A 446 -15.99 -7.29 6.26
C GLU A 446 -15.10 -8.35 6.93
N GLN A 447 -15.24 -9.62 6.57
CA GLN A 447 -14.34 -10.67 7.09
C GLN A 447 -12.89 -10.51 6.62
N LYS A 448 -12.67 -10.15 5.35
CA LYS A 448 -11.33 -9.82 4.83
C LYS A 448 -10.70 -8.66 5.61
N LYS A 449 -11.50 -7.65 5.94
CA LYS A 449 -11.09 -6.50 6.75
C LYS A 449 -10.78 -6.89 8.20
N GLU A 450 -11.55 -7.79 8.81
CA GLU A 450 -11.24 -8.34 10.13
C GLU A 450 -9.90 -9.09 10.13
N VAL A 451 -9.67 -9.97 9.15
CA VAL A 451 -8.38 -10.68 9.02
C VAL A 451 -7.22 -9.70 8.76
N SER A 452 -7.44 -8.69 7.93
CA SER A 452 -6.45 -7.65 7.66
C SER A 452 -6.08 -6.85 8.93
N LEU A 453 -7.07 -6.42 9.72
CA LEU A 453 -6.84 -5.82 11.04
C LEU A 453 -6.06 -6.75 11.97
N LEU A 454 -6.34 -8.05 11.90
CA LEU A 454 -5.67 -9.04 12.73
C LEU A 454 -4.20 -9.24 12.31
N LYS A 455 -3.91 -9.31 11.01
CA LYS A 455 -2.54 -9.26 10.48
C LYS A 455 -1.80 -8.00 10.94
N GLN A 456 -2.49 -6.86 10.93
CA GLN A 456 -1.93 -5.58 11.40
C GLN A 456 -1.52 -5.62 12.87
N GLU A 457 -2.39 -6.16 13.74
CA GLU A 457 -2.09 -6.29 15.16
C GLU A 457 -0.90 -7.25 15.38
N ILE A 458 -0.87 -8.43 14.74
CA ILE A 458 0.28 -9.36 14.82
C ILE A 458 1.59 -8.66 14.48
N TYR A 459 1.57 -7.89 13.39
CA TYR A 459 2.73 -7.17 12.93
C TYR A 459 3.15 -6.08 13.95
N ARG A 460 2.20 -5.31 14.48
CA ARG A 460 2.46 -4.32 15.54
C ARG A 460 3.09 -4.96 16.77
N PHE A 461 2.56 -6.08 17.23
CA PHE A 461 3.12 -6.83 18.36
C PHE A 461 4.55 -7.30 18.07
N SER A 462 4.78 -7.94 16.91
CA SER A 462 6.10 -8.40 16.49
C SER A 462 7.12 -7.27 16.38
N LYS A 463 6.69 -6.10 15.89
CA LYS A 463 7.50 -4.89 15.79
C LYS A 463 7.85 -4.33 17.16
N ILE A 464 6.87 -4.12 18.05
CA ILE A 464 7.08 -3.61 19.41
C ILE A 464 8.10 -4.49 20.14
N LEU A 465 7.93 -5.80 20.03
CA LEU A 465 8.84 -6.79 20.57
C LEU A 465 10.26 -6.57 20.04
N SER A 466 10.43 -6.50 18.71
CA SER A 466 11.76 -6.30 18.10
C SER A 466 12.45 -4.99 18.49
N LEU A 467 11.68 -3.94 18.82
CA LEU A 467 12.20 -2.62 19.17
C LEU A 467 12.51 -2.47 20.65
N LYS A 468 11.67 -3.01 21.54
CA LYS A 468 11.96 -3.06 22.98
C LYS A 468 13.27 -3.80 23.25
N ILE A 469 13.47 -4.93 22.56
CA ILE A 469 14.71 -5.72 22.58
C ILE A 469 15.94 -4.93 22.08
N LYS A 470 15.77 -3.77 21.45
CA LYS A 470 16.90 -3.00 20.93
C LYS A 470 17.15 -1.70 21.70
N ASN A 471 16.11 -0.97 22.04
CA ASN A 471 16.25 0.31 22.74
C ASN A 471 16.66 0.14 24.21
N GLU A 472 16.31 -0.99 24.86
CA GLU A 472 16.78 -1.30 26.21
C GLU A 472 18.18 -1.97 26.21
N TYR A 473 18.74 -2.33 25.04
CA TYR A 473 19.85 -3.29 24.92
C TYR A 473 21.04 -2.85 24.04
N PHE A 474 20.95 -1.68 23.37
CA PHE A 474 22.00 -1.17 22.46
C PHE A 474 22.23 0.35 22.55
N VAL A 475 21.64 1.00 23.56
CA VAL A 475 21.97 2.38 23.93
C VAL A 475 22.68 2.33 25.28
N GLY A 476 23.86 1.72 25.26
CA GLY A 476 24.90 1.81 26.27
C GLY A 476 26.13 2.40 25.61
#